data_AF-A0A3M2ZFD1-F1
#
_entry.id   AF-A0A3M2ZFD1-F1
#
_cell.length_a   1.000
_cell.length_b   1.000
_cell.length_c   1.000
_cell.angle_alpha   90.00
_cell.angle_beta   90.00
_cell.angle_gamma   90.00
#
_symmetry.space_group_name_H-M   'P 1'
#
loop_
_entity.id
_entity.type
_entity.pdbx_description
1 polymer ?
#
loop_
_entity_poly.entity_id
_entity_poly.type
_entity_poly.pdbx_seq_one_letter_code
_entity_poly.pdbx_strand_id
1 'polypeptide(L)'
;MFGVKVRLFGDLIYDSLPQVSLGVQYKHQNDFLIPSLVGAQRDSDVEGYLTASRLFMGAAFGYNVVVNGGVRYSRANETGLLGFGGDRRDSRSLLKEGSVAVLFNPRWALGVEYREKPDNLSFAGESDWADVFLGYFPNKHVSVVLAYARLGEIATLDNQNGTYLSVQGNF
;
A
#
# COMPACT_ATOMS: atom_id res chain seq x y z
N MET A 1 -12.39 -2.49 9.90
CA MET A 1 -11.81 -1.22 9.41
C MET A 1 -12.92 -0.39 8.83
N PHE A 2 -12.94 0.91 9.14
CA PHE A 2 -13.88 1.88 8.57
C PHE A 2 -13.08 3.03 7.97
N GLY A 3 -13.49 3.58 6.83
CA GLY A 3 -12.75 4.65 6.20
C GLY A 3 -13.59 5.52 5.29
N VAL A 4 -13.15 6.75 5.12
CA VAL A 4 -13.74 7.74 4.21
C VAL A 4 -12.63 8.25 3.30
N LYS A 5 -12.91 8.30 2.00
CA LYS A 5 -12.02 8.85 0.98
C LYS A 5 -12.76 9.93 0.20
N VAL A 6 -12.14 11.09 0.05
CA VAL A 6 -12.66 12.22 -0.70
C VAL A 6 -11.64 12.59 -1.77
N ARG A 7 -12.10 12.68 -3.02
CA ARG A 7 -11.32 13.27 -4.10
C ARG A 7 -11.32 14.78 -3.94
N LEU A 8 -10.14 15.38 -3.86
CA LEU A 8 -9.98 16.83 -3.68
C LEU A 8 -10.11 17.54 -5.02
N PHE A 9 -9.33 17.12 -6.02
CA PHE A 9 -9.33 17.70 -7.37
C PHE A 9 -8.66 16.76 -8.38
N GLY A 10 -8.79 17.11 -9.66
CA GLY A 10 -8.17 16.42 -10.77
C GLY A 10 -8.93 15.19 -11.26
N ASP A 11 -8.46 14.68 -12.39
CA ASP A 11 -8.92 13.45 -13.01
C ASP A 11 -7.71 12.60 -13.38
N LEU A 12 -7.86 11.28 -13.35
CA LEU A 12 -6.79 10.36 -13.67
C LEU A 12 -6.41 10.43 -15.17
N ILE A 13 -7.40 10.67 -16.03
CA ILE A 13 -7.33 10.48 -17.49
C ILE A 13 -7.43 11.82 -18.24
N TYR A 14 -8.35 12.70 -17.83
CA TYR A 14 -8.78 13.84 -18.67
C TYR A 14 -8.22 15.19 -18.26
N ASP A 15 -7.57 15.30 -17.09
CA ASP A 15 -7.08 16.56 -16.56
C ASP A 15 -5.55 16.71 -16.75
N SER A 16 -5.11 17.96 -16.83
CA SER A 16 -3.71 18.38 -16.81
C SER A 16 -3.04 18.12 -15.47
N LEU A 17 -3.82 18.06 -14.38
CA LEU A 17 -3.37 17.81 -13.01
C LEU A 17 -3.61 16.34 -12.61
N PRO A 18 -2.75 15.77 -11.75
CA PRO A 18 -3.01 14.45 -11.18
C PRO A 18 -4.30 14.48 -10.33
N GLN A 19 -5.00 13.35 -10.28
CA GLN A 19 -6.11 13.16 -9.36
C GLN A 19 -5.56 13.06 -7.94
N VAL A 20 -5.92 14.00 -7.08
CA VAL A 20 -5.53 14.03 -5.67
C VAL A 20 -6.71 13.65 -4.80
N SER A 21 -6.49 12.74 -3.86
CA SER A 21 -7.48 12.28 -2.89
C SER A 21 -6.92 12.28 -1.48
N LEU A 22 -7.75 12.65 -0.53
CA LEU A 22 -7.49 12.55 0.90
C LEU A 22 -8.37 11.43 1.46
N GLY A 23 -7.82 10.62 2.35
CA GLY A 23 -8.60 9.63 3.08
C GLY A 23 -8.21 9.53 4.54
N VAL A 24 -9.16 9.07 5.33
CA VAL A 24 -8.98 8.78 6.76
C VAL A 24 -9.57 7.41 6.99
N GLN A 25 -8.86 6.56 7.74
CA GLN A 25 -9.33 5.23 8.07
C GLN A 25 -9.07 4.91 9.54
N TYR A 26 -10.09 4.37 10.18
CA TYR A 26 -10.04 3.79 11.51
C TYR A 26 -9.84 2.28 11.39
N LYS A 27 -8.80 1.78 12.04
CA LYS A 27 -8.50 0.36 12.12
C LYS A 27 -8.59 -0.09 13.58
N HIS A 28 -9.09 -1.30 13.75
CA HIS A 28 -9.19 -1.99 15.03
C HIS A 28 -8.68 -3.41 14.82
N GLN A 29 -7.79 -3.84 15.71
CA GLN A 29 -7.25 -5.18 15.79
C GLN A 29 -8.11 -5.98 16.77
N ASN A 30 -8.65 -7.10 16.31
CA ASN A 30 -9.58 -7.90 17.08
C ASN A 30 -8.89 -8.78 18.13
N ASP A 31 -7.64 -9.18 17.89
CA ASP A 31 -6.83 -9.97 18.83
C ASP A 31 -5.59 -9.17 19.22
N PHE A 32 -5.68 -8.50 20.36
CA PHE A 32 -4.62 -7.61 20.86
C PHE A 32 -3.67 -8.28 21.86
N LEU A 33 -3.95 -9.52 22.28
CA LEU A 33 -3.11 -10.20 23.26
C LEU A 33 -1.69 -10.36 22.71
N ILE A 34 -1.54 -10.93 21.52
CA ILE A 34 -0.23 -11.14 20.88
C ILE A 34 0.46 -9.80 20.57
N PRO A 35 -0.18 -8.83 19.90
CA PRO A 35 0.40 -7.50 19.68
C PRO A 35 0.91 -6.81 20.96
N SER A 36 0.16 -6.89 22.06
CA SER A 36 0.56 -6.27 23.33
C SER A 36 1.80 -6.92 23.94
N LEU A 37 1.95 -8.24 23.80
CA LEU A 37 3.11 -9.00 24.28
C LEU A 37 4.38 -8.67 23.49
N VAL A 38 4.24 -8.26 22.24
CA VAL A 38 5.37 -7.88 21.37
C VAL A 38 5.64 -6.37 21.35
N GLY A 39 5.00 -5.61 22.25
CA GLY A 39 5.30 -4.21 22.51
C GLY A 39 4.32 -3.19 21.94
N ALA A 40 3.27 -3.61 21.22
CA ALA A 40 2.25 -2.68 20.73
C ALA A 40 1.45 -2.07 21.89
N GLN A 41 1.14 -0.78 21.80
CA GLN A 41 0.48 -0.07 22.90
C GLN A 41 -1.04 0.06 22.75
N ARG A 42 -1.55 -0.07 21.53
CA ARG A 42 -2.97 0.17 21.22
C ARG A 42 -3.51 -0.88 20.25
N ASP A 43 -4.78 -1.23 20.44
CA ASP A 43 -5.56 -2.13 19.60
C ASP A 43 -6.26 -1.42 18.43
N SER A 44 -6.27 -0.08 18.42
CA SER A 44 -6.90 0.71 17.38
C SER A 44 -6.21 2.05 17.17
N ASP A 45 -6.22 2.54 15.93
CA ASP A 45 -5.84 3.92 15.60
C ASP A 45 -6.54 4.41 14.33
N VAL A 46 -6.54 5.73 14.19
CA VAL A 46 -6.91 6.45 12.97
C VAL A 46 -5.64 6.82 12.22
N GLU A 47 -5.62 6.52 10.93
CA GLU A 47 -4.59 6.99 10.01
C GLU A 47 -5.18 7.83 8.89
N GLY A 48 -4.43 8.83 8.47
CA GLY A 48 -4.76 9.70 7.34
C GLY A 48 -3.81 9.44 6.19
N TYR A 49 -4.28 9.58 4.96
CA TYR A 49 -3.42 9.47 3.79
C TYR A 49 -3.82 10.49 2.72
N LEU A 50 -2.82 10.94 1.98
CA LEU A 50 -2.98 11.79 0.80
C LEU A 50 -2.32 11.09 -0.38
N THR A 51 -3.07 10.89 -1.46
CA THR A 51 -2.61 10.17 -2.65
C THR A 51 -2.84 11.01 -3.89
N ALA A 52 -1.87 11.01 -4.80
CA ALA A 52 -1.93 11.59 -6.12
C ALA A 52 -1.71 10.49 -7.17
N SER A 53 -2.59 10.44 -8.17
CA SER A 53 -2.58 9.42 -9.22
C SER A 53 -2.70 10.06 -10.59
N ARG A 54 -1.94 9.56 -11.58
CA ARG A 54 -2.02 10.05 -12.96
C ARG A 54 -1.76 8.95 -13.98
N LEU A 55 -2.55 8.97 -15.06
CA LEU A 55 -2.28 8.23 -16.28
C LEU A 55 -1.57 9.14 -17.29
N PHE A 56 -0.38 8.73 -17.72
CA PHE A 56 0.33 9.33 -18.84
C PHE A 56 0.11 8.49 -20.08
N MET A 57 -0.60 9.02 -21.06
CA MET A 57 -0.85 8.31 -22.31
C MET A 57 0.39 8.36 -23.21
N GLY A 58 0.79 7.22 -23.77
CA GLY A 58 1.90 7.13 -24.73
C GLY A 58 3.30 7.44 -24.18
N ALA A 59 3.49 7.53 -22.87
CA ALA A 59 4.72 8.04 -22.26
C ALA A 59 5.92 7.10 -22.33
N ALA A 60 5.72 5.78 -22.21
CA ALA A 60 6.80 4.80 -22.26
C ALA A 60 6.79 4.07 -23.61
N PHE A 61 7.53 4.58 -24.60
CA PHE A 61 7.59 3.97 -25.95
C PHE A 61 6.21 3.78 -26.60
N GLY A 62 5.26 4.69 -26.34
CA GLY A 62 3.88 4.60 -26.83
C GLY A 62 2.92 3.83 -25.92
N TYR A 63 3.40 3.24 -24.82
CA TYR A 63 2.56 2.63 -23.80
C TYR A 63 2.08 3.64 -22.77
N ASN A 64 0.90 3.37 -22.22
CA ASN A 64 0.33 4.19 -21.15
C ASN A 64 1.02 3.85 -19.82
N VAL A 65 1.31 4.86 -19.02
CA VAL A 65 1.97 4.69 -17.72
C VAL A 65 1.09 5.26 -16.62
N VAL A 66 0.78 4.46 -15.62
CA VAL A 66 0.10 4.91 -14.40
C VAL A 66 1.15 5.17 -13.34
N VAL A 67 1.10 6.34 -12.73
CA VAL A 67 1.92 6.69 -11.58
C VAL A 67 1.00 7.02 -10.42
N ASN A 68 1.27 6.41 -9.27
CA ASN A 68 0.64 6.75 -8.00
C ASN A 68 1.73 7.12 -7.00
N GLY A 69 1.48 8.15 -6.21
CA GLY A 69 2.34 8.54 -5.10
C GLY A 69 1.49 9.05 -3.96
N GLY A 70 1.95 8.85 -2.73
CA GLY A 70 1.21 9.28 -1.57
C GLY A 70 2.05 9.34 -0.31
N VAL A 71 1.45 9.94 0.70
CA VAL A 71 1.97 9.95 2.06
C VAL A 71 0.86 9.49 3.00
N ARG A 72 1.24 8.67 3.97
CA ARG A 72 0.35 8.15 5.01
C ARG A 72 0.88 8.55 6.37
N TYR A 73 0.00 9.12 7.19
CA TYR A 73 0.29 9.49 8.57
C TYR A 73 -0.26 8.42 9.50
N SER A 74 0.61 7.52 9.95
CA SER A 74 0.21 6.30 10.66
C SER A 74 1.24 5.86 11.69
N ARG A 75 0.80 5.08 12.68
CA ARG A 75 1.65 4.33 13.62
C ARG A 75 1.32 2.83 13.59
N ALA A 76 0.65 2.37 12.55
CA ALA A 76 0.20 0.98 12.44
C ALA A 76 1.38 0.07 12.11
N ASN A 77 1.61 -0.95 12.94
CA ASN A 77 2.66 -1.95 12.74
C ASN A 77 2.14 -3.04 11.83
N GLU A 78 2.88 -3.41 10.78
CA GLU A 78 2.44 -4.37 9.76
C GLU A 78 1.04 -4.04 9.21
N THR A 79 0.83 -2.77 8.85
CA THR A 79 -0.45 -2.25 8.34
C THR A 79 -1.62 -2.37 9.35
N GLY A 80 -1.33 -2.62 10.63
CA GLY A 80 -2.27 -2.77 11.73
C GLY A 80 -2.44 -4.21 12.22
N LEU A 81 -1.76 -5.18 11.59
CA LEU A 81 -1.79 -6.58 12.02
C LEU A 81 -1.12 -6.74 13.39
N LEU A 82 -0.05 -5.99 13.67
CA LEU A 82 0.66 -6.04 14.95
C LEU A 82 0.30 -4.86 15.86
N GLY A 83 -0.94 -4.37 15.76
CA GLY A 83 -1.44 -3.26 16.56
C GLY A 83 -0.83 -1.91 16.15
N PHE A 84 -0.91 -0.94 17.08
CA PHE A 84 -0.56 0.46 16.80
C PHE A 84 0.37 1.03 17.88
N GLY A 85 1.38 1.77 17.42
CA GLY A 85 2.46 2.29 18.27
C GLY A 85 3.33 1.15 18.81
N GLY A 86 4.32 1.50 19.62
CA GLY A 86 5.19 0.48 20.20
C GLY A 86 6.08 1.00 21.31
N ASP A 87 6.83 0.08 21.89
CA ASP A 87 7.82 0.32 22.94
C ASP A 87 9.01 1.17 22.47
N ARG A 88 9.41 1.06 21.19
CA ARG A 88 10.42 1.93 20.58
C ARG A 88 9.83 3.31 20.23
N ARG A 89 8.58 3.37 19.74
CA ARG A 89 7.93 4.63 19.35
C ARG A 89 6.39 4.53 19.39
N ASP A 90 5.73 5.32 20.25
CA ASP A 90 4.25 5.54 20.22
C ASP A 90 3.86 6.88 19.57
N SER A 91 4.52 7.25 18.48
CA SER A 91 4.16 8.43 17.70
C SER A 91 3.90 8.07 16.25
N ARG A 92 3.03 8.86 15.59
CA ARG A 92 2.71 8.67 14.17
C ARG A 92 3.86 9.17 13.31
N SER A 93 4.18 8.40 12.28
CA SER A 93 5.19 8.71 11.29
C SER A 93 4.52 9.07 9.95
N LEU A 94 5.19 9.93 9.18
CA LEU A 94 4.85 10.14 7.77
C LEU A 94 5.56 9.09 6.94
N LEU A 95 4.79 8.21 6.32
CA LEU A 95 5.23 7.09 5.51
C LEU A 95 4.98 7.40 4.04
N LYS A 96 5.96 7.16 3.17
CA LYS A 96 5.83 7.37 1.73
C LYS A 96 5.38 6.10 1.04
N GLU A 97 4.51 6.27 0.06
CA GLU A 97 4.01 5.17 -0.75
C GLU A 97 4.04 5.59 -2.23
N GLY A 98 4.35 4.67 -3.11
CA GLY A 98 4.41 4.95 -4.53
C GLY A 98 4.36 3.70 -5.39
N SER A 99 3.79 3.84 -6.57
CA SER A 99 3.75 2.76 -7.57
C SER A 99 3.84 3.33 -8.97
N VAL A 100 4.49 2.59 -9.87
CA VAL A 100 4.51 2.90 -11.30
C VAL A 100 4.15 1.65 -12.07
N ALA A 101 3.23 1.74 -13.02
CA ALA A 101 2.81 0.63 -13.86
C ALA A 101 2.76 1.04 -15.33
N VAL A 102 3.35 0.23 -16.19
CA VAL A 102 3.25 0.33 -17.65
C VAL A 102 2.12 -0.58 -18.12
N LEU A 103 1.18 -0.01 -18.86
CA LEU A 103 0.06 -0.69 -19.48
C LEU A 103 0.42 -0.97 -20.95
N PHE A 104 0.77 -2.21 -21.25
CA PHE A 104 1.10 -2.62 -22.61
C PHE A 104 -0.13 -2.62 -23.51
N ASN A 105 -1.27 -3.01 -22.95
CA ASN A 105 -2.59 -3.00 -23.59
C ASN A 105 -3.67 -3.06 -22.48
N PRO A 106 -4.97 -2.98 -22.81
CA PRO A 106 -6.04 -3.04 -21.80
C PRO A 106 -6.09 -4.34 -20.97
N ARG A 107 -5.31 -5.36 -21.32
CA ARG A 107 -5.27 -6.66 -20.65
C ARG A 107 -3.98 -6.90 -19.86
N TRP A 108 -2.91 -6.15 -20.09
CA TRP A 108 -1.60 -6.43 -19.51
C TRP A 108 -0.97 -5.18 -18.88
N ALA A 109 -0.58 -5.31 -17.62
CA ALA A 109 0.10 -4.27 -16.85
C ALA A 109 1.33 -4.86 -16.14
N LEU A 110 2.45 -4.17 -16.16
CA LEU A 110 3.63 -4.50 -15.35
C LEU A 110 4.02 -3.28 -14.54
N GLY A 111 4.21 -3.44 -13.25
CA GLY A 111 4.56 -2.34 -12.38
C GLY A 111 5.39 -2.73 -11.18
N VAL A 112 5.75 -1.70 -10.44
CA VAL A 112 6.46 -1.79 -9.16
C VAL A 112 5.72 -0.97 -8.13
N GLU A 113 5.73 -1.43 -6.89
CA GLU A 113 5.18 -0.74 -5.74
C GLU A 113 6.23 -0.65 -4.63
N TYR A 114 6.22 0.48 -3.92
CA TYR A 114 7.00 0.71 -2.72
C TYR A 114 6.11 1.32 -1.64
N ARG A 115 6.20 0.79 -0.42
CA ARG A 115 5.51 1.32 0.75
C ARG A 115 6.45 1.32 1.95
N GLU A 116 6.67 2.51 2.49
CA GLU A 116 7.44 2.70 3.71
C GLU A 116 6.65 2.19 4.92
N LYS A 117 7.31 1.45 5.80
CA LYS A 117 6.70 0.91 7.02
C LYS A 117 7.33 1.51 8.28
N PRO A 118 6.57 1.76 9.35
CA PRO A 118 7.09 2.41 10.55
C PRO A 118 7.82 1.39 11.44
N ASP A 119 9.04 1.71 11.89
CA ASP A 119 9.74 0.91 12.89
C ASP A 119 9.36 1.37 14.32
N ASN A 120 8.29 0.80 14.88
CA ASN A 120 7.80 1.14 16.22
C ASN A 120 8.07 0.08 17.30
N LEU A 121 8.41 -1.16 16.93
CA LEU A 121 8.54 -2.30 17.86
C LEU A 121 9.99 -2.72 18.02
N SER A 122 10.47 -2.88 19.25
CA SER A 122 11.87 -3.26 19.50
C SER A 122 12.20 -4.70 19.13
N PHE A 123 11.20 -5.58 19.18
CA PHE A 123 11.36 -7.03 18.98
C PHE A 123 11.67 -7.42 17.52
N ALA A 124 11.38 -6.53 16.56
CA ALA A 124 11.39 -6.80 15.14
C ALA A 124 11.79 -5.58 14.33
N GLY A 125 12.77 -5.70 13.43
CA GLY A 125 12.97 -4.70 12.40
C GLY A 125 11.81 -4.72 11.41
N GLU A 126 11.13 -3.59 11.20
CA GLU A 126 10.13 -3.48 10.13
C GLU A 126 10.82 -2.93 8.88
N SER A 127 10.96 -3.78 7.85
CA SER A 127 11.55 -3.38 6.56
C SER A 127 10.51 -2.80 5.61
N ASP A 128 10.89 -1.86 4.77
CA ASP A 128 9.99 -1.33 3.74
C ASP A 128 9.51 -2.43 2.78
N TRP A 129 8.25 -2.31 2.35
CA TRP A 129 7.68 -3.18 1.34
C TRP A 129 8.08 -2.69 -0.05
N ALA A 130 8.63 -3.58 -0.88
CA ALA A 130 8.77 -3.33 -2.32
C ALA A 130 8.33 -4.55 -3.11
N ASP A 131 7.54 -4.37 -4.16
CA ASP A 131 7.15 -5.47 -5.04
C ASP A 131 7.23 -5.11 -6.52
N VAL A 132 7.24 -6.16 -7.34
CA VAL A 132 7.06 -6.10 -8.78
C VAL A 132 5.82 -6.93 -9.10
N PHE A 133 4.88 -6.39 -9.86
CA PHE A 133 3.63 -7.06 -10.17
C PHE A 133 3.33 -7.08 -11.67
N LEU A 134 2.71 -8.18 -12.11
CA LEU A 134 2.18 -8.40 -13.44
C LEU A 134 0.67 -8.63 -13.33
N GLY A 135 -0.11 -7.71 -13.89
CA GLY A 135 -1.56 -7.79 -13.98
C GLY A 135 -2.02 -8.31 -15.34
N TYR A 136 -2.95 -9.26 -15.32
CA TYR A 136 -3.69 -9.77 -16.46
C TYR A 136 -5.19 -9.57 -16.28
N PHE A 137 -5.81 -8.84 -17.21
CA PHE A 137 -7.23 -8.47 -17.20
C PHE A 137 -7.91 -9.09 -18.42
N PRO A 138 -8.33 -10.36 -18.36
CA PRO A 138 -8.97 -11.04 -19.50
C PRO A 138 -10.26 -10.33 -19.94
N ASN A 139 -11.00 -9.74 -19.00
CA ASN A 139 -12.18 -8.95 -19.27
C ASN A 139 -12.36 -7.86 -18.17
N LYS A 140 -13.40 -7.03 -18.28
CA LYS A 140 -13.67 -5.95 -17.32
C LYS A 140 -14.13 -6.43 -15.93
N HIS A 141 -14.46 -7.71 -15.80
CA HIS A 141 -15.04 -8.32 -14.60
C HIS A 141 -14.03 -9.18 -13.84
N VAL A 142 -12.91 -9.56 -14.46
CA VAL A 142 -11.92 -10.48 -13.89
C VAL A 142 -10.54 -9.83 -13.98
N SER A 143 -9.85 -9.79 -12.85
CA SER A 143 -8.45 -9.38 -12.76
C SER A 143 -7.63 -10.48 -12.09
N VAL A 144 -6.46 -10.73 -12.65
CA VAL A 144 -5.45 -11.65 -12.12
C VAL A 144 -4.18 -10.86 -11.92
N VAL A 145 -3.61 -10.87 -10.72
CA VAL A 145 -2.37 -10.16 -10.41
C VAL A 145 -1.39 -11.16 -9.82
N LEU A 146 -0.25 -11.32 -10.49
CA LEU A 146 0.90 -12.05 -9.98
C LEU A 146 1.93 -11.03 -9.51
N ALA A 147 2.42 -11.16 -8.29
CA ALA A 147 3.40 -10.24 -7.75
C ALA A 147 4.49 -10.97 -6.99
N TYR A 148 5.69 -10.41 -7.08
CA TYR A 148 6.86 -10.84 -6.35
C TYR A 148 7.20 -9.75 -5.35
N ALA A 149 6.85 -9.99 -4.09
CA ALA A 149 7.11 -9.07 -3.00
C ALA A 149 8.47 -9.36 -2.36
N ARG A 150 9.25 -8.30 -2.19
CA ARG A 150 10.44 -8.27 -1.36
C ARG A 150 10.04 -7.57 -0.06
N LEU A 151 9.72 -8.37 0.94
CA LEU A 151 9.19 -7.88 2.22
C LEU A 151 10.30 -7.51 3.20
N GLY A 152 11.56 -7.86 2.88
CA GLY A 152 12.68 -7.67 3.79
C GLY A 152 12.54 -8.54 5.03
N GLU A 153 12.78 -7.94 6.20
CA GLU A 153 12.56 -8.55 7.52
C GLU A 153 11.09 -8.35 7.94
N ILE A 154 10.43 -9.46 8.32
CA ILE A 154 9.13 -9.43 9.02
C ILE A 154 9.33 -10.13 10.36
N ALA A 155 9.08 -9.40 11.46
CA ALA A 155 9.18 -9.90 12.82
C ALA A 155 10.61 -10.36 13.22
N THR A 156 10.98 -11.61 12.91
CA THR A 156 12.23 -12.26 13.34
C THR A 156 12.86 -13.11 12.23
N LEU A 157 12.37 -13.00 11.00
CA LEU A 157 12.80 -13.80 9.86
C LEU A 157 13.32 -12.87 8.76
N ASP A 158 14.62 -13.01 8.48
CA ASP A 158 15.28 -12.30 7.40
C ASP A 158 14.80 -12.80 6.03
N ASN A 159 14.72 -11.88 5.06
CA ASN A 159 14.62 -12.18 3.64
C ASN A 159 13.32 -12.87 3.18
N GLN A 160 12.17 -12.47 3.75
CA GLN A 160 10.85 -12.95 3.31
C GLN A 160 10.50 -12.39 1.92
N ASN A 161 10.96 -13.08 0.89
CA ASN A 161 10.56 -12.83 -0.48
C ASN A 161 9.48 -13.84 -0.88
N GLY A 162 8.31 -13.34 -1.27
CA GLY A 162 7.14 -14.16 -1.53
C GLY A 162 6.54 -13.86 -2.89
N THR A 163 6.24 -14.91 -3.65
CA THR A 163 5.35 -14.77 -4.82
C THR A 163 3.92 -14.94 -4.34
N TYR A 164 3.05 -13.99 -4.68
CA TYR A 164 1.62 -14.11 -4.41
C TYR A 164 0.81 -13.94 -5.69
N LEU A 165 -0.30 -14.67 -5.75
CA LEU A 165 -1.27 -14.62 -6.84
C LEU A 165 -2.62 -14.17 -6.27
N SER A 166 -3.18 -13.11 -6.83
CA SER A 166 -4.49 -12.59 -6.49
C SER A 166 -5.42 -12.71 -7.70
N VAL A 167 -6.63 -13.22 -7.47
CA VAL A 167 -7.69 -13.29 -8.48
C VAL A 167 -8.90 -12.59 -7.91
N GLN A 168 -9.40 -11.57 -8.61
CA GLN A 168 -10.57 -10.81 -8.21
C GLN A 168 -11.61 -10.82 -9.33
N GLY A 169 -12.86 -11.04 -8.94
CA GLY A 169 -14.01 -11.07 -9.84
C GLY A 169 -15.09 -10.13 -9.32
N ASN A 170 -15.66 -9.29 -10.19
CA ASN A 170 -16.79 -8.43 -9.90
C ASN A 170 -17.98 -8.83 -10.79
N PHE A 171 -19.19 -8.86 -10.22
CA PHE A 171 -20.43 -9.26 -10.88
C PHE A 171 -21.45 -8.12 -10.87
#